data_AF-A0A8S9YYP4-F1
#
_entry.id   AF-A0A8S9YYP4-F1
#
_cell.length_a   1.000
_cell.length_b   1.000
_cell.length_c   1.000
_cell.angle_alpha   90.00
_cell.angle_beta   90.00
_cell.angle_gamma   90.00
#
_symmetry.space_group_name_H-M   'P 1'
#
loop_
_entity.id
_entity.type
_entity.pdbx_description
1 polymer ?
#
loop_
_entity_poly.entity_id
_entity_poly.type
_entity_poly.pdbx_seq_one_letter_code
_entity_poly.pdbx_strand_id
1 'polypeptide(L)'
;MVLADTLLRAPLATEEDNRTGYEQVDLTLAESDSRLPRIRRTFADDEEMDKLEEQIRNGWPDNARQVSGTICPYFKVRDELTTENGLVFRGERLVIPRAATNLTMQEIHRSYLDLRSCARRAKDTVYWSGITSHIKDFVSTYMVCNQYGTRQPKEPMVCRSVPKRPWQHVALIVLDMPIPNHSFQHSTHCGEQPREMHSSQADHSE
;
A
#
# COMPACT_ATOMS: atom_id res chain seq x y z
N MET A 1 29.54 -6.66 -41.71
CA MET A 1 28.19 -7.03 -41.22
C MET A 1 28.13 -6.72 -39.75
N VAL A 2 27.49 -5.61 -39.39
CA VAL A 2 27.39 -5.12 -38.01
C VAL A 2 26.12 -5.72 -37.41
N LEU A 3 26.26 -6.65 -36.47
CA LEU A 3 25.16 -7.04 -35.59
C LEU A 3 25.28 -6.21 -34.32
N ALA A 4 24.41 -5.20 -34.24
CA ALA A 4 24.20 -4.40 -33.05
C ALA A 4 23.58 -5.29 -31.97
N ASP A 5 24.26 -5.46 -30.84
CA ASP A 5 23.69 -6.10 -29.66
C ASP A 5 22.87 -5.04 -28.89
N THR A 6 21.58 -5.05 -29.14
CA THR A 6 20.58 -4.18 -28.52
C THR A 6 20.13 -4.73 -27.16
N LEU A 7 21.06 -4.98 -26.23
CA LEU A 7 20.73 -5.43 -24.87
C LEU A 7 21.19 -4.46 -23.77
N LEU A 8 21.09 -3.15 -24.02
CA LEU A 8 21.09 -2.15 -22.95
C LEU A 8 19.97 -1.11 -23.13
N ARG A 9 18.74 -1.57 -23.37
CA ARG A 9 17.53 -0.81 -23.01
C ARG A 9 16.28 -1.67 -23.03
N ALA A 10 16.19 -2.64 -22.12
CA ALA A 10 14.88 -3.03 -21.65
C ALA A 10 14.36 -1.88 -20.77
N PRO A 11 13.18 -1.28 -21.05
CA PRO A 11 12.50 -0.53 -20.02
C PRO A 11 12.23 -1.55 -18.91
N LEU A 12 12.68 -1.26 -17.69
CA LEU A 12 12.23 -2.04 -16.55
C LEU A 12 10.70 -2.00 -16.62
N ALA A 13 10.09 -3.14 -16.93
CA ALA A 13 8.74 -3.38 -16.50
C ALA A 13 8.75 -2.99 -15.03
N THR A 14 7.82 -2.12 -14.69
CA THR A 14 7.56 -1.58 -13.36
C THR A 14 7.42 -2.74 -12.38
N GLU A 15 8.54 -3.24 -11.89
CA GLU A 15 8.63 -3.81 -10.57
C GLU A 15 8.26 -2.63 -9.69
N GLU A 16 7.07 -2.70 -9.11
CA GLU A 16 6.72 -1.92 -7.94
C GLU A 16 7.95 -1.95 -7.04
N ASP A 17 8.65 -0.82 -6.96
CA ASP A 17 9.87 -0.66 -6.21
C ASP A 17 9.51 -0.87 -4.73
N ASN A 18 9.56 -2.13 -4.31
CA ASN A 18 9.29 -2.56 -2.95
C ASN A 18 10.46 -2.22 -2.01
N ARG A 19 11.21 -1.17 -2.37
CA ARG A 19 12.35 -0.65 -1.64
C ARG A 19 11.96 0.56 -0.80
N THR A 20 10.86 0.42 -0.09
CA THR A 20 10.79 0.88 1.28
C THR A 20 9.93 -0.12 2.03
N GLY A 21 10.49 -0.78 3.05
CA GLY A 21 9.67 -1.33 4.11
C GLY A 21 9.02 -0.17 4.85
N TYR A 22 8.02 0.46 4.23
CA TYR A 22 7.07 1.27 4.97
C TYR A 22 6.09 0.26 5.56
N GLU A 23 6.14 0.11 6.87
CA GLU A 23 5.00 -0.44 7.59
C GLU A 23 3.83 0.47 7.21
N GLN A 24 2.91 -0.04 6.38
CA GLN A 24 1.73 0.71 5.97
C GLN A 24 0.94 0.96 7.24
N VAL A 25 1.14 2.15 7.83
CA VAL A 25 0.40 2.54 9.03
C VAL A 25 -1.04 2.67 8.60
N ASP A 26 -1.82 1.67 8.97
CA ASP A 26 -3.25 1.72 8.79
C ASP A 26 -3.76 2.82 9.73
N LEU A 27 -4.32 3.87 9.13
CA LEU A 27 -4.95 4.96 9.86
C LEU A 27 -6.42 4.66 10.12
N THR A 28 -6.88 3.43 9.83
CA THR A 28 -8.09 2.90 10.44
C THR A 28 -7.91 2.99 11.94
N LEU A 29 -8.72 3.82 12.59
CA LEU A 29 -8.77 3.93 14.03
C LEU A 29 -9.23 2.59 14.61
N ALA A 30 -8.28 1.68 14.87
CA ALA A 30 -8.52 0.58 15.79
C ALA A 30 -8.61 1.20 17.20
N GLU A 31 -9.60 0.79 18.00
CA GLU A 31 -9.83 1.31 19.35
C GLU A 31 -8.62 1.20 20.30
N SER A 32 -7.63 0.37 19.95
CA SER A 32 -6.37 0.17 20.68
C SER A 32 -5.24 1.13 20.30
N ASP A 33 -5.49 2.10 19.41
CA ASP A 33 -4.43 2.96 18.92
C ASP A 33 -4.02 4.05 19.93
N SER A 34 -2.73 4.09 20.26
CA SER A 34 -2.09 5.13 21.08
C SER A 34 -2.37 6.58 20.65
N ARG A 35 -2.86 6.78 19.41
CA ARG A 35 -3.21 8.07 18.82
C ARG A 35 -4.60 8.59 19.26
N LEU A 36 -5.53 7.68 19.57
CA LEU A 36 -6.91 8.03 19.97
C LEU A 36 -6.99 8.96 21.18
N PRO A 37 -6.22 8.75 22.27
CA PRO A 37 -6.25 9.67 23.41
C PRO A 37 -5.83 11.10 23.05
N ARG A 38 -4.88 11.25 22.10
CA ARG A 38 -4.40 12.56 21.68
C ARG A 38 -5.45 13.29 20.85
N ILE A 39 -6.10 12.59 19.94
CA ILE A 39 -7.21 13.12 19.14
C ILE A 39 -8.38 13.49 20.05
N ARG A 40 -8.74 12.62 21.01
CA ARG A 40 -9.81 12.89 21.98
C ARG A 40 -9.58 14.17 22.78
N ARG A 41 -8.34 14.46 23.20
CA ARG A 41 -8.01 15.74 23.84
C ARG A 41 -8.26 16.92 22.92
N THR A 42 -7.81 16.82 21.66
CA THR A 42 -8.07 17.89 20.69
C THR A 42 -9.54 18.08 20.36
N PHE A 43 -10.37 17.04 20.51
CA PHE A 43 -11.82 17.15 20.42
C PHE A 43 -12.40 17.88 21.63
N ALA A 44 -12.00 17.49 22.85
CA ALA A 44 -12.48 18.11 24.08
C ALA A 44 -12.08 19.59 24.23
N ASP A 45 -10.98 20.01 23.60
CA ASP A 45 -10.54 21.40 23.60
C ASP A 45 -11.19 22.24 22.47
N ASP A 46 -11.85 21.61 21.50
CA ASP A 46 -12.36 22.27 20.29
C ASP A 46 -13.87 22.54 20.37
N GLU A 47 -14.23 23.79 20.62
CA GLU A 47 -15.63 24.24 20.66
C GLU A 47 -16.40 23.98 19.35
N GLU A 48 -15.73 23.87 18.19
CA GLU A 48 -16.40 23.57 16.93
C GLU A 48 -16.94 22.14 16.94
N MET A 49 -16.21 21.20 17.55
CA MET A 49 -16.57 19.78 17.62
C MET A 49 -17.68 19.53 18.64
N ASP A 50 -17.63 20.19 19.80
CA ASP A 50 -18.70 20.10 20.80
C ASP A 50 -20.04 20.58 20.24
N LYS A 51 -20.04 21.74 19.56
CA LYS A 51 -21.24 22.28 18.90
C LYS A 51 -21.72 21.35 17.79
N LEU A 52 -20.81 20.72 17.05
CA LEU A 52 -21.16 19.78 16.00
C LEU A 52 -21.80 18.52 16.59
N GLU A 53 -21.25 17.98 17.68
CA GLU A 53 -21.81 16.82 18.37
C GLU A 53 -23.22 17.12 18.91
N GLU A 54 -23.39 18.25 19.59
CA GLU A 54 -24.69 18.69 20.10
C GLU A 54 -25.70 18.87 18.97
N GLN A 55 -25.28 19.44 17.84
CA GLN A 55 -26.14 19.60 16.67
C GLN A 55 -26.53 18.26 16.05
N ILE A 56 -25.61 17.31 15.95
CA ILE A 56 -25.92 15.96 15.43
C ILE A 56 -26.92 15.26 16.35
N ARG A 57 -26.78 15.42 17.67
CA ARG A 57 -27.68 14.82 18.68
C ARG A 57 -29.08 15.45 18.69
N ASN A 58 -29.16 16.77 18.55
CA ASN A 58 -30.43 17.52 18.54
C ASN A 58 -31.12 17.53 17.16
N GLY A 59 -30.41 17.09 16.12
CA GLY A 59 -30.87 17.12 14.74
C GLY A 59 -30.51 18.41 14.00
N TRP A 60 -30.51 18.33 12.67
CA TRP A 60 -30.17 19.46 11.81
C TRP A 60 -31.41 20.29 11.45
N PRO A 61 -31.32 21.63 11.41
CA PRO A 61 -32.43 22.47 10.98
C PRO A 61 -32.62 22.37 9.45
N ASP A 62 -33.83 22.65 8.96
CA ASP A 62 -34.13 22.60 7.52
C ASP A 62 -33.32 23.61 6.70
N ASN A 63 -32.91 24.72 7.32
CA ASN A 63 -32.21 25.81 6.65
C ASN A 63 -30.76 25.94 7.11
N ALA A 64 -29.83 25.86 6.16
CA ALA A 64 -28.39 26.10 6.38
C ALA A 64 -28.08 27.50 6.98
N ARG A 65 -28.99 28.47 6.86
CA ARG A 65 -28.84 29.82 7.44
C ARG A 65 -29.08 29.87 8.95
N GLN A 66 -29.77 28.87 9.52
CA GLN A 66 -29.99 28.75 10.95
C GLN A 66 -28.84 28.03 11.67
N VAL A 67 -27.96 27.40 10.89
CA VAL A 67 -26.78 26.70 11.38
C VAL A 67 -25.67 27.71 11.68
N SER A 68 -25.01 27.58 12.84
CA SER A 68 -23.89 28.46 13.20
C SER A 68 -22.81 28.42 12.11
N GLY A 69 -22.22 29.58 11.79
CA GLY A 69 -21.26 29.70 10.68
C GLY A 69 -20.09 28.71 10.74
N THR A 70 -19.70 28.32 11.96
CA THR A 70 -18.66 27.33 12.26
C THR A 70 -19.01 25.91 11.77
N ILE A 71 -20.24 25.46 11.99
CA ILE A 71 -20.71 24.11 11.63
C ILE A 71 -21.41 24.07 10.26
N CYS A 72 -21.68 25.22 9.66
CA CYS A 72 -22.26 25.35 8.31
C CYS A 72 -21.54 24.50 7.23
N PRO A 73 -20.20 24.35 7.21
CA PRO A 73 -19.52 23.48 6.24
C PRO A 73 -19.93 22.00 6.33
N TYR A 74 -20.34 21.54 7.52
CA TYR A 74 -20.77 20.18 7.79
C TYR A 74 -22.23 19.92 7.39
N PHE A 75 -23.04 20.97 7.18
CA PHE A 75 -24.44 20.85 6.77
C PHE A 75 -24.64 20.05 5.47
N LYS A 76 -23.69 20.15 4.54
CA LYS A 76 -23.73 19.42 3.25
C LYS A 76 -23.56 17.92 3.40
N VAL A 77 -22.90 17.48 4.48
CA VAL A 77 -22.60 16.07 4.76
C VAL A 77 -23.39 15.56 5.96
N ARG A 78 -24.39 16.31 6.44
CA ARG A 78 -25.15 16.04 7.67
C ARG A 78 -25.74 14.63 7.73
N ASP A 79 -26.17 14.10 6.60
CA ASP A 79 -26.83 12.79 6.50
C ASP A 79 -25.83 11.62 6.66
N GLU A 80 -24.52 11.90 6.51
CA GLU A 80 -23.44 10.92 6.66
C GLU A 80 -22.72 11.04 8.02
N LEU A 81 -23.10 12.00 8.86
CA LEU A 81 -22.43 12.27 10.14
C LEU A 81 -23.03 11.43 11.27
N THR A 82 -22.16 10.77 12.01
CA THR A 82 -22.51 9.98 13.19
C THR A 82 -21.59 10.36 14.35
N THR A 83 -22.08 10.18 15.57
CA THR A 83 -21.29 10.41 16.79
C THR A 83 -21.14 9.10 17.54
N GLU A 84 -19.92 8.75 17.93
CA GLU A 84 -19.61 7.58 18.74
C GLU A 84 -18.50 7.91 19.75
N ASN A 85 -18.74 7.62 21.03
CA ASN A 85 -17.75 7.81 22.11
C ASN A 85 -17.15 9.23 22.21
N GLY A 86 -17.93 10.27 21.90
CA GLY A 86 -17.46 11.68 21.89
C GLY A 86 -16.58 12.03 20.69
N LEU A 87 -16.63 11.20 19.64
CA LEU A 87 -15.97 11.45 18.35
C LEU A 87 -17.02 11.54 17.26
N VAL A 88 -16.77 12.41 16.28
CA VAL A 88 -17.64 12.57 15.11
C VAL A 88 -17.02 11.82 13.94
N PHE A 89 -17.83 11.03 13.25
CA PHE A 89 -17.47 10.26 12.07
C PHE A 89 -18.33 10.68 10.89
N ARG A 90 -17.77 10.53 9.69
CA ARG A 90 -18.47 10.64 8.41
C ARG A 90 -18.39 9.29 7.72
N GLY A 91 -19.45 8.49 7.83
CA GLY A 91 -19.39 7.07 7.49
C GLY A 91 -18.30 6.37 8.31
N GLU A 92 -17.28 5.84 7.64
CA GLU A 92 -16.14 5.15 8.28
C GLU A 92 -14.95 6.09 8.62
N ARG A 93 -15.05 7.39 8.28
CA ARG A 93 -13.94 8.34 8.39
C ARG A 93 -14.06 9.20 9.63
N LEU A 94 -12.97 9.30 10.40
CA LEU A 94 -12.95 10.19 11.56
C LEU A 94 -12.90 11.66 11.10
N VAL A 95 -13.75 12.50 11.71
CA VAL A 95 -13.65 13.95 11.56
C VAL A 95 -12.48 14.46 12.39
N ILE A 96 -11.58 15.26 11.82
CA ILE A 96 -10.39 15.76 12.54
C ILE A 96 -10.59 17.25 12.86
N PRO A 97 -10.44 17.66 14.14
CA PRO A 97 -10.50 19.07 14.52
C PRO A 97 -9.36 19.86 13.89
N ARG A 98 -9.56 21.17 13.71
CA ARG A 98 -8.60 22.03 12.99
C ARG A 98 -7.21 21.97 13.61
N ALA A 99 -7.12 21.93 14.94
CA ALA A 99 -5.85 21.83 15.67
C ALA A 99 -5.04 20.57 15.31
N ALA A 100 -5.70 19.45 15.01
CA ALA A 100 -5.06 18.17 14.71
C ALA A 100 -4.79 17.96 13.21
N THR A 101 -5.42 18.72 12.32
CA THR A 101 -5.30 18.53 10.86
C THR A 101 -3.86 18.54 10.34
N ASN A 102 -2.99 19.44 10.84
CA ASN A 102 -1.60 19.50 10.41
C ASN A 102 -0.80 18.27 10.89
N LEU A 103 -1.00 17.84 12.13
CA LEU A 103 -0.34 16.67 12.70
C LEU A 103 -0.73 15.41 11.92
N THR A 104 -2.03 15.19 11.69
CA THR A 104 -2.52 14.05 10.92
C THR A 104 -1.98 14.05 9.49
N MET A 105 -1.91 15.21 8.83
CA MET A 105 -1.36 15.31 7.48
C MET A 105 0.14 14.98 7.44
N GLN A 106 0.91 15.44 8.43
CA GLN A 106 2.33 15.09 8.55
C GLN A 106 2.54 13.60 8.77
N GLU A 107 1.70 12.94 9.58
CA GLU A 107 1.78 11.50 9.80
C GLU A 107 1.51 10.73 8.51
N ILE A 108 0.43 11.05 7.80
CA ILE A 108 0.13 10.46 6.49
C ILE A 108 1.31 10.65 5.55
N HIS A 109 1.89 11.85 5.50
CA HIS A 109 3.03 12.13 4.64
C HIS A 109 4.30 11.36 5.03
N ARG A 110 4.52 11.05 6.31
CA ARG A 110 5.64 10.20 6.74
C ARG A 110 5.44 8.75 6.34
N SER A 111 4.20 8.27 6.32
CA SER A 111 3.86 6.88 5.97
C SER A 111 3.88 6.61 4.47
N TYR A 112 3.76 7.63 3.62
CA TYR A 112 3.66 7.46 2.17
C TYR A 112 4.65 8.39 1.44
N LEU A 113 5.49 7.82 0.57
CA LEU A 113 6.48 8.58 -0.21
C LEU A 113 5.82 9.42 -1.32
N ASP A 114 4.81 8.86 -1.98
CA ASP A 114 4.14 9.49 -3.10
C ASP A 114 3.04 10.44 -2.64
N LEU A 115 3.10 11.70 -3.10
CA LEU A 115 2.08 12.71 -2.81
C LEU A 115 0.66 12.29 -3.24
N ARG A 116 0.55 11.52 -4.33
CA ARG A 116 -0.73 10.95 -4.78
C ARG A 116 -1.26 9.91 -3.79
N SER A 117 -0.38 9.07 -3.28
CA SER A 117 -0.70 8.07 -2.26
C SER A 117 -1.08 8.74 -0.94
N CYS A 118 -0.35 9.78 -0.50
CA CYS A 118 -0.73 10.60 0.66
C CYS A 118 -2.13 11.19 0.50
N ALA A 119 -2.40 11.83 -0.64
CA ALA A 119 -3.69 12.48 -0.91
C ALA A 119 -4.86 11.48 -0.98
N ARG A 120 -4.64 10.31 -1.58
CA ARG A 120 -5.63 9.23 -1.59
C ARG A 120 -5.92 8.75 -0.18
N ARG A 121 -4.87 8.41 0.58
CA ARG A 121 -4.98 7.89 1.94
C ARG A 121 -5.64 8.87 2.89
N ALA A 122 -5.26 10.14 2.85
CA ALA A 122 -5.91 11.19 3.63
C ALA A 122 -7.42 11.25 3.38
N LYS A 123 -7.84 11.13 2.12
CA LYS A 123 -9.27 11.14 1.76
C LYS A 123 -10.00 9.89 2.20
N ASP A 124 -9.32 8.74 2.23
CA ASP A 124 -9.93 7.46 2.57
C ASP A 124 -10.09 7.29 4.08
N THR A 125 -9.15 7.81 4.89
CA THR A 125 -9.09 7.53 6.34
C THR A 125 -9.70 8.62 7.21
N VAL A 126 -9.60 9.90 6.80
CA VAL A 126 -9.95 11.05 7.64
C VAL A 126 -10.75 12.10 6.87
N TYR A 127 -11.47 12.95 7.61
CA TYR A 127 -12.26 14.02 7.03
C TYR A 127 -12.15 15.31 7.85
N TRP A 128 -12.15 16.46 7.19
CA TRP A 128 -12.40 17.77 7.80
C TRP A 128 -12.92 18.74 6.76
N SER A 129 -13.51 19.85 7.19
CA SER A 129 -14.00 20.88 6.28
C SER A 129 -12.86 21.45 5.42
N GLY A 130 -12.98 21.33 4.10
CA GLY A 130 -11.93 21.80 3.18
C GLY A 130 -10.70 20.91 3.07
N ILE A 131 -10.79 19.61 3.38
CA ILE A 131 -9.67 18.66 3.22
C ILE A 131 -8.97 18.74 1.85
N THR A 132 -9.72 18.91 0.77
CA THR A 132 -9.16 18.99 -0.58
C THR A 132 -8.28 20.23 -0.80
N SER A 133 -8.62 21.39 -0.22
CA SER A 133 -7.75 22.57 -0.34
C SER A 133 -6.51 22.41 0.53
N HIS A 134 -6.67 21.92 1.77
CA HIS A 134 -5.54 21.71 2.66
C HIS A 134 -4.51 20.71 2.09
N ILE A 135 -4.97 19.62 1.47
CA ILE A 135 -4.09 18.66 0.78
C ILE A 135 -3.34 19.35 -0.37
N LYS A 136 -4.00 20.18 -1.18
CA LYS A 136 -3.34 20.90 -2.28
C LYS A 136 -2.25 21.84 -1.76
N ASP A 137 -2.53 22.58 -0.70
CA ASP A 137 -1.58 23.51 -0.09
C ASP A 137 -0.37 22.74 0.47
N PHE A 138 -0.62 21.65 1.20
CA PHE A 138 0.44 20.79 1.74
C PHE A 138 1.31 20.18 0.63
N VAL A 139 0.69 19.66 -0.44
CA VAL A 139 1.40 19.11 -1.60
C VAL A 139 2.24 20.19 -2.30
N SER A 140 1.72 21.40 -2.44
CA SER A 140 2.44 22.54 -3.02
C SER A 140 3.71 22.87 -2.21
N THR A 141 3.58 22.97 -0.88
CA THR A 141 4.73 23.19 0.00
C THR A 141 5.78 22.09 -0.13
N TYR A 142 5.36 20.81 -0.18
CA TYR A 142 6.29 19.69 -0.22
C TYR A 142 6.94 19.48 -1.60
N MET A 143 6.26 19.84 -2.70
CA MET A 143 6.85 19.79 -4.03
C MET A 143 8.03 20.75 -4.18
N VAL A 144 7.94 21.94 -3.57
CA VAL A 144 9.07 22.88 -3.50
C VAL A 144 10.24 22.22 -2.77
N CYS A 145 9.99 21.56 -1.63
CA CYS A 145 11.03 20.81 -0.90
C CYS A 145 11.63 19.65 -1.72
N ASN A 146 10.83 18.92 -2.50
CA ASN A 146 11.31 17.78 -3.30
C ASN A 146 12.10 18.22 -4.56
N GLN A 147 11.81 19.39 -5.12
CA GLN A 147 12.55 19.94 -6.26
C GLN A 147 13.98 20.33 -5.87
N TYR A 148 14.18 20.80 -4.63
CA TYR A 148 15.50 21.13 -4.07
C TYR A 148 16.08 20.01 -3.19
N GLY A 149 15.34 18.90 -3.01
CA GLY A 149 15.84 17.73 -2.33
C GLY A 149 17.08 17.23 -3.07
N THR A 150 18.15 16.96 -2.32
CA THR A 150 19.43 16.48 -2.82
C THR A 150 19.22 15.19 -3.61
N ARG A 151 18.95 15.31 -4.91
CA ARG A 151 19.02 14.19 -5.83
C ARG A 151 20.47 13.74 -5.79
N GLN A 152 20.69 12.55 -5.25
CA GLN A 152 21.99 11.91 -5.37
C GLN A 152 22.38 11.96 -6.85
N PRO A 153 23.55 12.51 -7.20
CA PRO A 153 24.01 12.48 -8.57
C PRO A 153 24.02 11.01 -9.00
N LYS A 154 23.48 10.74 -10.19
CA LYS A 154 23.46 9.39 -10.74
C LYS A 154 24.88 8.82 -10.66
N GLU A 155 25.06 7.70 -9.97
CA GLU A 155 26.38 7.10 -9.82
C GLU A 155 27.01 6.93 -11.21
N PRO A 156 28.28 7.36 -11.41
CA PRO A 156 28.96 7.16 -12.67
C PRO A 156 28.96 5.68 -13.03
N MET A 157 28.67 5.36 -14.29
CA MET A 157 28.78 3.98 -14.77
C MET A 157 30.23 3.52 -14.64
N VAL A 158 30.48 2.55 -13.76
CA VAL A 158 31.78 1.90 -13.64
C VAL A 158 31.83 0.74 -14.63
N CYS A 159 32.58 0.91 -15.73
CA CYS A 159 32.89 -0.20 -16.62
C CYS A 159 33.85 -1.16 -15.92
N ARG A 160 33.46 -2.43 -15.81
CA ARG A 160 34.36 -3.49 -15.33
C ARG A 160 35.37 -3.83 -16.42
N SER A 161 36.58 -4.21 -16.02
CA SER A 161 37.61 -4.66 -16.95
C SER A 161 37.24 -6.02 -17.57
N VAL A 162 37.65 -6.22 -18.82
CA VAL A 162 37.43 -7.48 -19.54
C VAL A 162 38.17 -8.62 -18.79
N PRO A 163 37.50 -9.74 -18.47
CA PRO A 163 38.17 -10.88 -17.84
C PRO A 163 39.29 -11.43 -18.73
N LYS A 164 40.45 -11.72 -18.14
CA LYS A 164 41.63 -12.27 -18.84
C LYS A 164 41.63 -13.79 -18.91
N ARG A 165 40.76 -14.44 -18.14
CA ARG A 165 40.65 -15.90 -18.02
C ARG A 165 39.18 -16.33 -18.03
N PRO A 166 38.86 -17.53 -18.54
CA PRO A 166 37.54 -18.12 -18.37
C PRO A 166 37.11 -18.12 -16.90
N TRP A 167 35.82 -17.89 -16.63
CA TRP A 167 35.20 -17.93 -15.30
C TRP A 167 35.69 -16.86 -14.28
N GLN A 168 36.48 -15.88 -14.71
CA GLN A 168 37.00 -14.84 -13.81
C GLN A 168 35.91 -13.89 -13.26
N HIS A 169 34.85 -13.66 -14.02
CA HIS A 169 33.65 -12.96 -13.57
C HIS A 169 32.45 -13.86 -13.83
N VAL A 170 31.66 -14.14 -12.79
CA VAL A 170 30.42 -14.91 -12.89
C VAL A 170 29.29 -14.02 -12.40
N ALA A 171 28.26 -13.85 -13.23
CA ALA A 171 27.02 -13.23 -12.83
C ALA A 171 25.94 -14.31 -12.82
N LEU A 172 25.28 -14.48 -11.69
CA LEU A 172 24.09 -15.31 -11.58
C LEU A 172 22.88 -14.37 -11.67
N ILE A 173 21.95 -14.72 -12.55
CA ILE A 173 20.64 -14.08 -12.59
C ILE A 173 19.64 -15.15 -12.16
N VAL A 174 18.94 -14.90 -11.06
CA VAL A 174 17.81 -15.73 -10.65
C VAL A 174 16.60 -15.22 -11.42
N LEU A 175 16.04 -16.09 -12.26
CA LEU A 175 14.79 -15.83 -12.96
C LEU A 175 13.70 -16.62 -12.24
N ASP A 176 12.75 -15.92 -11.64
CA ASP A 176 11.54 -16.55 -11.13
C ASP A 176 10.59 -16.81 -12.29
N MET A 177 10.66 -18.02 -12.84
CA MET A 177 9.80 -18.46 -13.92
C MET A 177 8.72 -19.36 -13.32
N PRO A 178 7.43 -19.01 -13.42
CA PRO A 178 6.37 -19.90 -12.99
C PRO A 178 6.45 -21.16 -13.86
N ILE A 179 6.82 -22.28 -13.23
CA ILE A 179 6.88 -23.58 -13.89
C ILE A 179 5.42 -23.95 -14.24
N PRO A 180 5.03 -24.08 -15.52
CA PRO A 180 3.71 -24.58 -15.84
C PRO A 180 3.63 -26.02 -15.33
N ASN A 181 2.57 -26.30 -14.55
CA ASN A 181 2.24 -27.62 -14.05
C ASN A 181 2.03 -28.59 -15.22
N HIS A 182 3.11 -29.13 -15.78
CA HIS A 182 3.04 -30.29 -16.64
C HIS A 182 2.76 -31.48 -15.73
N SER A 183 1.51 -31.93 -15.73
CA SER A 183 1.13 -33.22 -15.20
C SER A 183 1.98 -34.26 -15.92
N PHE A 184 3.00 -34.78 -15.23
CA PHE A 184 3.68 -36.00 -15.62
C PHE A 184 2.64 -37.12 -15.58
N GLN A 185 2.01 -37.41 -16.72
CA GLN A 185 1.28 -38.66 -16.89
C GLN A 185 2.34 -39.77 -16.92
N HIS A 186 2.56 -40.41 -15.78
CA HIS A 186 3.22 -41.71 -15.73
C HIS A 186 2.35 -42.70 -16.50
N SER A 187 2.72 -42.99 -17.75
CA SER A 187 2.23 -44.16 -18.47
C SER A 187 2.96 -45.38 -17.93
N THR A 188 2.39 -46.03 -16.92
CA THR A 188 2.78 -47.39 -16.54
C THR A 188 2.16 -48.35 -17.55
N HIS A 189 2.86 -48.61 -18.64
CA HIS A 189 2.59 -49.79 -19.45
C HIS A 189 3.89 -50.58 -19.65
N CYS A 190 4.16 -51.47 -18.69
CA CYS A 190 5.04 -52.61 -18.90
C CYS A 190 4.24 -53.84 -18.47
N GLY A 191 3.77 -54.60 -19.46
CA GLY A 191 3.01 -55.83 -19.24
C GLY A 191 3.92 -56.94 -18.74
N GLU A 192 3.63 -57.44 -17.56
CA GLU A 192 4.12 -58.74 -17.09
C GLU A 192 3.30 -59.85 -17.76
N GLN A 193 3.99 -60.76 -18.46
CA GLN A 193 3.49 -62.12 -18.70
C GLN A 193 4.47 -63.10 -18.04
N PRO A 194 4.03 -63.92 -17.07
CA PRO A 194 4.88 -64.95 -16.48
C PRO A 194 5.03 -66.13 -17.45
N ARG A 195 6.27 -66.54 -17.73
CA ARG A 195 6.57 -67.84 -18.34
C ARG A 195 6.55 -68.93 -17.28
N GLU A 196 5.59 -69.85 -17.42
CA GLU A 196 5.54 -71.09 -16.65
C GLU A 196 6.75 -71.97 -16.99
N MET A 197 7.51 -72.39 -15.98
CA MET A 197 8.49 -73.47 -16.08
C MET A 197 7.95 -74.67 -15.31
N HIS A 198 7.44 -75.65 -16.04
CA HIS A 198 7.09 -76.96 -15.50
C HIS A 198 8.38 -77.74 -15.16
N SER A 199 8.53 -78.04 -13.88
CA SER A 199 9.41 -79.07 -13.35
C SER A 199 8.73 -80.43 -13.48
N SER A 200 9.41 -81.41 -14.09
CA SER A 200 9.14 -82.83 -13.85
C SER A 200 10.48 -83.57 -13.81
N GLN A 201 10.72 -84.17 -12.65
CA GLN A 201 11.77 -85.15 -12.37
C GLN A 201 11.32 -86.57 -12.77
N ALA A 202 12.29 -87.49 -12.73
CA ALA A 202 12.22 -88.96 -12.82
C ALA A 202 12.23 -89.50 -14.28
N ASP A 203 12.96 -90.54 -14.68
CA ASP A 203 13.53 -91.73 -14.02
C ASP A 203 14.79 -92.19 -14.82
N HIS A 204 15.91 -92.56 -14.17
CA HIS A 204 16.37 -93.92 -13.82
C HIS A 204 16.69 -94.90 -14.97
N SER A 205 17.95 -95.36 -14.96
CA SER A 205 18.51 -96.66 -15.38
C SER A 205 18.39 -97.05 -16.87
N GLU A 206 19.41 -97.56 -17.55
CA GLU A 206 20.38 -98.62 -17.19
C GLU A 206 21.64 -98.52 -18.09
#